data_AF-A0A925AIJ8-F1
#
_entry.id   AF-A0A925AIJ8-F1
#
_cell.length_a   1.000
_cell.length_b   1.000
_cell.length_c   1.000
_cell.angle_alpha   90.00
_cell.angle_beta   90.00
_cell.angle_gamma   90.00
#
_symmetry.space_group_name_H-M   'P 1'
#
loop_
_entity.id
_entity.type
_entity.pdbx_description
1 polymer ?
#
loop_
_entity_poly.entity_id
_entity_poly.type
_entity_poly.pdbx_seq_one_letter_code
_entity_poly.pdbx_strand_id
1 'polypeptide(L)'
;MRKIYFLLLCCFSTTAHGQGYYTDFTQFLQDFCPYGQAGQQIRPDDWDIYQTIDGFWDGVADSTRCISAGPVGPWSGMKIALDQINPAEPIFIRVRASELAALPPLQSNWVYNLTACVDMFPDTVSWVKGTACEQGICSGAFVGISIPDSFGTPGAATRFQTGFAKTDGTGFCGGYGIETCFPTEYFDDQRLREIILKFSFPPGADLTGKYLNIYNLFINGQIWPGGYVTEVKAQPFHYFNGEYTLNVAEAANNGFFPNFLMLYTAPTYPDNNHQSYVEAAPEPNASQQQVINLTVDEFQSLEIQPFTNLRGALVEGSDSVRHIANLVNMGGDFCANFIDFVVSGGGEYRHGGGHITMHNPRSCMQFRTGSALRVLKGNTLYYGNDGAGMLVLCPSSTIALERDATLVMDGLLNLTYCKEDLGDQQIYMDLPPGAKLVFTENARISNDFSLGQQTLLNVRMLGGTLDDSALEPADRALIRRIYPEASNSFHDNVGLFPNPFAESLTLSYLSKDAETLHLNWTNLGGQTILTETLRAQKGINEWQPELPNSAGMYLLEIAGGSGRTIQKVVCSGR
;
A
#
# COMPACT_ATOMS: atom_id res chain seq x y z
N MET A 1 -7.40 -8.85 -46.35
CA MET A 1 -6.21 -9.29 -45.59
C MET A 1 -5.37 -8.08 -45.12
N ARG A 2 -5.93 -7.19 -44.28
CA ARG A 2 -5.24 -5.98 -43.79
C ARG A 2 -5.52 -5.65 -42.31
N LYS A 3 -6.18 -6.56 -41.57
CA LYS A 3 -6.58 -6.38 -40.16
C LYS A 3 -5.87 -7.33 -39.18
N ILE A 4 -4.94 -8.16 -39.65
CA ILE A 4 -4.23 -9.13 -38.79
C ILE A 4 -2.89 -8.58 -38.25
N TYR A 5 -2.34 -7.53 -38.86
CA TYR A 5 -1.04 -6.97 -38.43
C TYR A 5 -1.10 -6.11 -37.16
N PHE A 6 -2.28 -5.60 -36.77
CA PHE A 6 -2.40 -4.75 -35.57
C PHE A 6 -2.51 -5.58 -34.27
N LEU A 7 -3.15 -6.76 -34.34
CA LEU A 7 -3.21 -7.67 -33.18
C LEU A 7 -1.88 -8.35 -32.89
N LEU A 8 -1.06 -8.60 -33.93
CA LEU A 8 0.26 -9.20 -33.75
C LEU A 8 1.28 -8.24 -33.13
N LEU A 9 1.15 -6.92 -33.28
CA LEU A 9 2.06 -5.97 -32.61
C LEU A 9 1.79 -5.83 -31.10
N CYS A 10 0.53 -5.97 -30.66
CA CYS A 10 0.18 -5.93 -29.23
C CYS A 10 0.57 -7.21 -28.48
N CYS A 11 0.72 -8.34 -29.17
CA CYS A 11 1.19 -9.60 -28.56
C CYS A 11 2.72 -9.68 -28.42
N PHE A 12 3.48 -8.75 -29.01
CA PHE A 12 4.93 -8.64 -28.83
C PHE A 12 5.36 -7.48 -27.91
N SER A 13 4.43 -6.70 -27.38
CA SER A 13 4.72 -5.57 -26.48
C SER A 13 4.69 -5.91 -24.99
N THR A 14 4.29 -7.13 -24.59
CA THR A 14 4.24 -7.52 -23.17
C THR A 14 5.54 -8.16 -22.65
N THR A 15 6.55 -8.30 -23.49
CA THR A 15 7.92 -8.64 -23.05
C THR A 15 8.91 -7.68 -23.72
N ALA A 16 8.66 -6.39 -23.58
CA ALA A 16 9.77 -5.46 -23.67
C ALA A 16 10.69 -5.82 -22.49
N HIS A 17 11.84 -6.41 -22.76
CA HIS A 17 12.85 -6.72 -21.74
C HIS A 17 13.63 -5.45 -21.43
N GLY A 18 13.71 -5.10 -20.14
CA GLY A 18 14.70 -4.16 -19.61
C GLY A 18 16.07 -4.51 -20.16
N GLN A 19 16.89 -3.51 -20.46
CA GLN A 19 18.32 -3.78 -20.59
C GLN A 19 18.79 -4.25 -19.21
N GLY A 20 19.24 -5.50 -19.13
CA GLY A 20 19.82 -6.05 -17.91
C GLY A 20 20.96 -5.15 -17.45
N TYR A 21 20.77 -4.50 -16.30
CA TYR A 21 21.80 -3.67 -15.67
C TYR A 21 22.82 -4.55 -14.94
N TYR A 22 22.35 -5.68 -14.41
CA TYR A 22 23.15 -6.68 -13.70
C TYR A 22 22.51 -8.07 -13.85
N THR A 23 23.31 -9.13 -14.01
CA THR A 23 22.87 -10.53 -14.12
C THR A 23 23.95 -11.48 -13.56
N ASP A 24 23.56 -12.56 -12.87
CA ASP A 24 24.49 -13.33 -12.01
C ASP A 24 24.80 -14.79 -12.37
N PHE A 25 25.75 -15.33 -11.58
CA PHE A 25 26.14 -16.74 -11.38
C PHE A 25 26.75 -17.40 -12.60
N THR A 26 27.66 -16.67 -13.26
CA THR A 26 28.26 -17.13 -14.51
C THR A 26 29.50 -17.99 -14.32
N GLN A 27 30.25 -17.78 -13.23
CA GLN A 27 31.47 -18.53 -12.93
C GLN A 27 31.51 -18.96 -11.47
N PHE A 28 32.11 -20.13 -11.22
CA PHE A 28 32.32 -20.68 -9.89
C PHE A 28 33.81 -20.95 -9.72
N LEU A 29 34.36 -20.53 -8.60
CA LEU A 29 35.75 -20.78 -8.23
C LEU A 29 35.82 -21.70 -7.04
N GLN A 30 36.87 -22.51 -7.04
CA GLN A 30 37.27 -23.31 -5.88
C GLN A 30 38.41 -22.57 -5.17
N ASP A 31 38.17 -22.14 -3.95
CA ASP A 31 39.12 -21.35 -3.16
C ASP A 31 39.18 -21.85 -1.71
N PHE A 32 40.17 -21.39 -0.94
CA PHE A 32 40.24 -21.67 0.49
C PHE A 32 39.16 -20.90 1.25
N CYS A 33 38.77 -21.44 2.39
CA CYS A 33 37.86 -20.74 3.27
C CYS A 33 38.45 -19.40 3.73
N PRO A 34 37.78 -18.25 3.50
CA PRO A 34 38.31 -16.92 3.82
C PRO A 34 38.53 -16.71 5.33
N TYR A 35 37.92 -17.55 6.17
CA TYR A 35 37.97 -17.45 7.63
C TYR A 35 38.91 -18.46 8.30
N GLY A 36 39.80 -19.10 7.53
CA GLY A 36 40.92 -19.89 8.09
C GLY A 36 40.58 -21.33 8.49
N GLN A 37 39.38 -21.83 8.17
CA GLN A 37 39.08 -23.26 8.26
C GLN A 37 39.84 -24.05 7.18
N ALA A 38 40.38 -25.21 7.56
CA ALA A 38 41.03 -26.12 6.61
C ALA A 38 39.97 -26.74 5.68
N GLY A 39 39.81 -26.18 4.49
CA GLY A 39 38.86 -26.68 3.49
C GLY A 39 38.84 -25.83 2.23
N GLN A 40 38.53 -26.46 1.11
CA GLN A 40 38.18 -25.77 -0.13
C GLN A 40 36.67 -25.54 -0.16
N GLN A 41 36.25 -24.35 -0.56
CA GLN A 41 34.87 -24.00 -0.84
C GLN A 41 34.71 -23.74 -2.34
N ILE A 42 33.55 -24.11 -2.87
CA ILE A 42 33.07 -23.66 -4.18
C ILE A 42 32.09 -22.51 -3.92
N ARG A 43 32.19 -21.44 -4.70
CA ARG A 43 31.25 -20.30 -4.66
C ARG A 43 31.30 -19.53 -5.98
N PRO A 44 30.30 -18.69 -6.28
CA PRO A 44 30.41 -17.72 -7.36
C PRO A 44 31.57 -16.74 -7.10
N ASP A 45 32.28 -16.33 -8.13
CA ASP A 45 33.44 -15.45 -8.01
C ASP A 45 33.07 -13.99 -7.68
N ASP A 46 31.85 -13.61 -8.05
CA ASP A 46 31.17 -12.34 -7.87
C ASP A 46 30.43 -12.22 -6.51
N TRP A 47 30.30 -13.32 -5.75
CA TRP A 47 29.52 -13.35 -4.50
C TRP A 47 30.29 -13.86 -3.28
N ASP A 48 29.91 -13.34 -2.11
CA ASP A 48 30.28 -13.87 -0.81
C ASP A 48 29.03 -14.47 -0.12
N ILE A 49 29.21 -15.61 0.56
CA ILE A 49 28.13 -16.37 1.23
C ILE A 49 28.57 -16.64 2.66
N TYR A 50 27.79 -16.19 3.64
CA TYR A 50 28.19 -16.24 5.04
C TYR A 50 27.00 -16.21 6.00
N GLN A 51 27.26 -16.55 7.27
CA GLN A 51 26.43 -16.22 8.42
C GLN A 51 27.21 -15.26 9.31
N THR A 52 26.52 -14.51 10.16
CA THR A 52 27.16 -13.64 11.16
C THR A 52 26.82 -14.14 12.56
N ILE A 53 27.62 -13.73 13.54
CA ILE A 53 27.45 -14.14 14.95
C ILE A 53 26.32 -13.40 15.67
N ASP A 54 25.81 -12.33 15.05
CA ASP A 54 24.81 -11.42 15.61
C ASP A 54 23.53 -11.36 14.76
N GLY A 55 23.47 -12.07 13.63
CA GLY A 55 22.32 -12.10 12.73
C GLY A 55 22.16 -10.84 11.87
N PHE A 56 23.15 -9.94 11.83
CA PHE A 56 23.17 -8.74 10.98
C PHE A 56 24.00 -8.98 9.72
N TRP A 57 23.56 -8.51 8.55
CA TRP A 57 24.31 -8.73 7.29
C TRP A 57 25.68 -8.03 7.28
N ASP A 58 25.80 -6.92 7.99
CA ASP A 58 27.01 -6.12 8.18
C ASP A 58 27.78 -6.48 9.47
N GLY A 59 27.31 -7.51 10.19
CA GLY A 59 27.92 -8.03 11.40
C GLY A 59 29.21 -8.81 11.14
N VAL A 60 29.81 -9.29 12.23
CA VAL A 60 31.03 -10.10 12.15
C VAL A 60 30.68 -11.48 11.61
N ALA A 61 31.30 -11.86 10.49
CA ALA A 61 31.12 -13.18 9.89
C ALA A 61 31.53 -14.30 10.85
N ASP A 62 30.71 -15.36 10.91
CA ASP A 62 31.00 -16.57 11.68
C ASP A 62 32.14 -17.36 11.01
N SER A 63 33.34 -17.21 11.56
CA SER A 63 34.54 -17.88 11.08
C SER A 63 34.58 -19.40 11.35
N THR A 64 33.60 -19.92 12.10
CA THR A 64 33.52 -21.35 12.41
C THR A 64 32.86 -22.16 11.29
N ARG A 65 32.32 -21.50 10.26
CA ARG A 65 31.61 -22.13 9.14
C ARG A 65 32.18 -21.71 7.80
N CYS A 66 32.13 -22.63 6.84
CA CYS A 66 32.48 -22.37 5.46
C CYS A 66 31.35 -22.86 4.58
N ILE A 67 30.60 -21.93 3.99
CA ILE A 67 29.40 -22.24 3.21
C ILE A 67 29.78 -22.32 1.75
N SER A 68 29.65 -23.51 1.18
CA SER A 68 29.91 -23.75 -0.23
C SER A 68 28.61 -23.76 -1.04
N ALA A 69 28.67 -23.17 -2.22
CA ALA A 69 27.62 -23.22 -3.22
C ALA A 69 28.12 -23.82 -4.54
N GLY A 70 27.29 -24.63 -5.17
CA GLY A 70 27.55 -25.19 -6.50
C GLY A 70 26.58 -24.63 -7.55
N PRO A 71 26.80 -24.94 -8.84
CA PRO A 71 25.87 -24.54 -9.91
C PRO A 71 24.54 -25.31 -9.85
N VAL A 72 23.43 -24.65 -10.22
CA VAL A 72 22.12 -25.28 -10.40
C VAL A 72 21.99 -25.86 -11.80
N GLY A 73 22.36 -27.13 -11.98
CA GLY A 73 22.25 -27.80 -13.27
C GLY A 73 23.02 -27.07 -14.39
N PRO A 74 22.62 -27.22 -15.66
CA PRO A 74 23.34 -26.63 -16.80
C PRO A 74 22.95 -25.18 -17.13
N TRP A 75 22.01 -24.55 -16.42
CA TRP A 75 21.30 -23.34 -16.86
C TRP A 75 21.66 -22.05 -16.11
N SER A 76 22.87 -21.95 -15.53
CA SER A 76 23.29 -20.88 -14.60
C SER A 76 22.42 -20.79 -13.33
N GLY A 77 22.98 -20.23 -12.26
CA GLY A 77 22.35 -20.19 -10.94
C GLY A 77 23.15 -20.94 -9.87
N MET A 78 22.80 -20.68 -8.61
CA MET A 78 23.54 -21.10 -7.43
C MET A 78 22.71 -21.99 -6.51
N LYS A 79 23.32 -23.07 -6.02
CA LYS A 79 22.73 -24.07 -5.12
C LYS A 79 23.55 -24.14 -3.83
N ILE A 80 22.92 -23.88 -2.70
CA ILE A 80 23.52 -23.98 -1.37
C ILE A 80 22.91 -25.16 -0.64
N ALA A 81 23.74 -26.09 -0.13
CA ALA A 81 23.26 -27.13 0.77
C ALA A 81 23.10 -26.56 2.19
N LEU A 82 21.90 -26.71 2.75
CA LEU A 82 21.53 -26.07 4.00
C LEU A 82 21.94 -26.87 5.25
N ASP A 83 22.52 -28.06 5.07
CA ASP A 83 23.15 -28.83 6.15
C ASP A 83 24.48 -28.22 6.64
N GLN A 84 25.01 -27.23 5.90
CA GLN A 84 26.25 -26.52 6.24
C GLN A 84 26.02 -25.35 7.22
N ILE A 85 24.78 -24.87 7.35
CA ILE A 85 24.45 -23.64 8.10
C ILE A 85 23.90 -23.93 9.50
N ASN A 86 23.93 -22.91 10.36
CA ASN A 86 23.15 -22.91 11.60
C ASN A 86 21.71 -22.43 11.30
N PRO A 87 20.66 -23.24 11.50
CA PRO A 87 19.27 -22.81 11.24
C PRO A 87 18.79 -21.68 12.16
N ALA A 88 19.47 -21.43 13.28
CA ALA A 88 19.14 -20.32 14.18
C ALA A 88 19.61 -18.96 13.66
N GLU A 89 20.54 -18.93 12.70
CA GLU A 89 21.10 -17.71 12.14
C GLU A 89 20.70 -17.54 10.67
N PRO A 90 20.47 -16.32 10.19
CA PRO A 90 20.23 -16.07 8.77
C PRO A 90 21.46 -16.40 7.93
N ILE A 91 21.22 -16.83 6.68
CA ILE A 91 22.25 -16.87 5.64
C ILE A 91 22.20 -15.57 4.83
N PHE A 92 23.39 -15.02 4.55
CA PHE A 92 23.58 -13.84 3.71
C PHE A 92 24.34 -14.20 2.45
N ILE A 93 23.88 -13.65 1.33
CA ILE A 93 24.46 -13.83 0.00
C ILE A 93 24.64 -12.42 -0.55
N ARG A 94 25.88 -11.96 -0.68
CA ARG A 94 26.22 -10.56 -0.97
C ARG A 94 27.08 -10.43 -2.21
N VAL A 95 26.71 -9.53 -3.12
CA VAL A 95 27.57 -9.19 -4.27
C VAL A 95 28.82 -8.48 -3.77
N ARG A 96 29.97 -8.84 -4.32
CA ARG A 96 31.24 -8.20 -3.98
C ARG A 96 31.26 -6.74 -4.44
N ALA A 97 31.79 -5.87 -3.59
CA ALA A 97 31.88 -4.45 -3.88
C ALA A 97 32.67 -4.14 -5.17
N SER A 98 33.64 -4.98 -5.55
CA SER A 98 34.39 -4.84 -6.81
C SER A 98 33.50 -4.96 -8.04
N GLU A 99 32.52 -5.85 -8.02
CA GLU A 99 31.61 -6.08 -9.14
C GLU A 99 30.66 -4.90 -9.30
N LEU A 100 30.09 -4.42 -8.19
CA LEU A 100 29.20 -3.26 -8.20
C LEU A 100 29.93 -1.96 -8.60
N ALA A 101 31.19 -1.80 -8.18
CA ALA A 101 32.01 -0.65 -8.56
C ALA A 101 32.35 -0.62 -10.06
N ALA A 102 32.36 -1.77 -10.74
CA ALA A 102 32.61 -1.87 -12.17
C ALA A 102 31.38 -1.51 -13.04
N LEU A 103 30.18 -1.48 -12.44
CA LEU A 103 28.95 -1.10 -13.13
C LEU A 103 28.95 0.41 -13.46
N PRO A 104 28.24 0.82 -14.53
CA PRO A 104 27.97 2.24 -14.77
C PRO A 104 27.20 2.86 -13.59
N PRO A 105 27.04 4.20 -13.54
CA PRO A 105 26.05 4.83 -12.68
C PRO A 105 24.61 4.44 -13.07
N LEU A 106 23.73 4.42 -12.08
CA LEU A 106 22.29 4.34 -12.30
C LEU A 106 21.80 5.66 -12.91
N GLN A 107 20.82 5.59 -13.79
CA GLN A 107 20.23 6.77 -14.41
C GLN A 107 19.47 7.61 -13.38
N SER A 108 19.59 8.94 -13.48
CA SER A 108 18.79 9.91 -12.72
C SER A 108 17.32 9.82 -13.07
N ASN A 109 16.44 10.00 -12.07
CA ASN A 109 14.98 10.03 -12.25
C ASN A 109 14.43 8.79 -12.97
N TRP A 110 14.92 7.62 -12.59
CA TRP A 110 14.56 6.36 -13.22
C TRP A 110 13.95 5.38 -12.23
N VAL A 111 13.23 4.39 -12.72
CA VAL A 111 12.72 3.28 -11.90
C VAL A 111 13.47 2.02 -12.30
N TYR A 112 14.07 1.37 -11.31
CA TYR A 112 14.71 0.08 -11.45
C TYR A 112 13.92 -0.99 -10.71
N ASN A 113 13.99 -2.22 -11.19
CA ASN A 113 13.44 -3.39 -10.50
C ASN A 113 14.54 -4.41 -10.27
N LEU A 114 14.61 -4.95 -9.06
CA LEU A 114 15.34 -6.17 -8.74
C LEU A 114 14.38 -7.34 -8.77
N THR A 115 14.78 -8.41 -9.44
CA THR A 115 14.11 -9.71 -9.41
C THR A 115 15.13 -10.80 -9.13
N ALA A 116 14.85 -11.66 -8.17
CA ALA A 116 15.62 -12.88 -7.92
C ALA A 116 14.68 -14.08 -7.87
N CYS A 117 14.90 -15.10 -8.72
CA CYS A 117 14.14 -16.34 -8.66
C CYS A 117 14.83 -17.31 -7.72
N VAL A 118 14.13 -17.66 -6.63
CA VAL A 118 14.69 -18.43 -5.50
C VAL A 118 13.76 -19.58 -5.18
N ASP A 119 14.26 -20.75 -4.80
CA ASP A 119 13.41 -21.86 -4.33
C ASP A 119 14.11 -22.67 -3.23
N MET A 120 13.33 -23.55 -2.58
CA MET A 120 13.83 -24.49 -1.59
C MET A 120 13.56 -25.92 -2.01
N PHE A 121 14.60 -26.74 -2.14
CA PHE A 121 14.43 -28.14 -2.56
C PHE A 121 14.87 -29.14 -1.47
N PRO A 122 14.08 -30.17 -1.16
CA PRO A 122 12.64 -30.29 -1.44
C PRO A 122 11.82 -29.27 -0.65
N ASP A 123 10.64 -28.89 -1.15
CA ASP A 123 9.71 -27.86 -0.61
C ASP A 123 9.09 -28.17 0.77
N THR A 124 9.73 -29.04 1.56
CA THR A 124 9.26 -29.50 2.87
C THR A 124 9.62 -28.54 4.02
N VAL A 125 10.44 -27.53 3.74
CA VAL A 125 10.82 -26.47 4.68
C VAL A 125 10.65 -25.14 3.94
N SER A 126 10.07 -24.14 4.60
CA SER A 126 9.99 -22.78 4.07
C SER A 126 10.90 -21.87 4.87
N TRP A 127 11.48 -20.87 4.21
CA TRP A 127 12.08 -19.74 4.90
C TRP A 127 11.01 -18.91 5.63
N VAL A 128 11.45 -18.15 6.64
CA VAL A 128 10.62 -17.24 7.43
C VAL A 128 10.42 -15.95 6.64
N LYS A 129 9.20 -15.45 6.59
CA LYS A 129 8.83 -14.22 5.88
C LYS A 129 8.56 -13.05 6.82
N GLY A 130 8.35 -11.90 6.21
CA GLY A 130 7.89 -10.70 6.87
C GLY A 130 8.98 -9.96 7.64
N THR A 131 8.54 -9.17 8.61
CA THR A 131 9.35 -8.09 9.21
C THR A 131 9.78 -8.33 10.66
N ALA A 132 9.41 -9.47 11.23
CA ALA A 132 9.65 -9.79 12.64
C ALA A 132 11.12 -10.07 13.00
N CYS A 133 12.01 -10.21 12.01
CA CYS A 133 13.42 -10.51 12.22
C CYS A 133 14.29 -9.24 12.33
N GLU A 134 15.53 -9.41 12.78
CA GLU A 134 16.52 -8.33 12.84
C GLU A 134 16.64 -7.59 11.50
N GLN A 135 16.91 -6.29 11.58
CA GLN A 135 16.94 -5.36 10.43
C GLN A 135 15.60 -5.26 9.66
N GLY A 136 14.50 -5.75 10.25
CA GLY A 136 13.14 -5.59 9.73
C GLY A 136 12.78 -6.50 8.56
N ILE A 137 13.59 -7.51 8.27
CA ILE A 137 13.32 -8.46 7.18
C ILE A 137 13.81 -9.85 7.56
N CYS A 138 12.94 -10.84 7.42
CA CYS A 138 13.28 -12.24 7.65
C CYS A 138 13.94 -12.87 6.43
N SER A 139 13.27 -12.83 5.27
CA SER A 139 13.84 -13.31 4.01
C SER A 139 13.50 -12.37 2.86
N GLY A 140 14.49 -12.05 2.05
CA GLY A 140 14.37 -11.07 0.98
C GLY A 140 15.71 -10.47 0.55
N ALA A 141 15.68 -9.25 0.02
CA ALA A 141 16.84 -8.54 -0.49
C ALA A 141 16.99 -7.15 0.13
N PHE A 142 18.24 -6.69 0.23
CA PHE A 142 18.62 -5.30 0.44
C PHE A 142 19.35 -4.79 -0.80
N VAL A 143 19.00 -3.59 -1.26
CA VAL A 143 19.68 -2.86 -2.33
C VAL A 143 20.17 -1.53 -1.77
N GLY A 144 21.48 -1.36 -1.68
CA GLY A 144 22.13 -0.12 -1.25
C GLY A 144 22.55 0.70 -2.45
N ILE A 145 22.07 1.94 -2.54
CA ILE A 145 22.42 2.90 -3.59
C ILE A 145 23.26 4.00 -2.94
N SER A 146 24.51 4.14 -3.37
CA SER A 146 25.35 5.26 -2.95
C SER A 146 24.90 6.53 -3.66
N ILE A 147 24.67 7.59 -2.91
CA ILE A 147 24.28 8.92 -3.40
C ILE A 147 25.21 9.99 -2.79
N PRO A 148 25.23 11.20 -3.36
CA PRO A 148 25.90 12.33 -2.71
C PRO A 148 25.32 12.63 -1.32
N ASP A 149 26.12 13.19 -0.40
CA ASP A 149 25.59 13.76 0.84
C ASP A 149 24.96 15.16 0.62
N SER A 150 24.48 15.79 1.69
CA SER A 150 23.90 17.14 1.64
C SER A 150 24.89 18.26 1.26
N PHE A 151 26.20 17.98 1.24
CA PHE A 151 27.24 18.89 0.76
C PHE A 151 27.62 18.59 -0.70
N GLY A 152 27.02 17.58 -1.32
CA GLY A 152 27.31 17.14 -2.68
C GLY A 152 28.53 16.21 -2.79
N THR A 153 29.03 15.66 -1.69
CA THR A 153 30.16 14.72 -1.69
C THR A 153 29.71 13.38 -2.29
N PRO A 154 30.19 12.95 -3.47
CA PRO A 154 29.72 11.72 -4.10
C PRO A 154 29.98 10.49 -3.23
N GLY A 155 29.00 9.58 -3.17
CA GLY A 155 29.11 8.29 -2.47
C GLY A 155 29.17 8.36 -0.94
N ALA A 156 28.98 9.54 -0.35
CA ALA A 156 29.06 9.74 1.11
C ALA A 156 27.80 9.26 1.86
N ALA A 157 26.66 9.11 1.19
CA ALA A 157 25.42 8.58 1.76
C ALA A 157 24.96 7.31 1.02
N THR A 158 24.12 6.49 1.67
CA THR A 158 23.55 5.28 1.07
C THR A 158 22.05 5.23 1.35
N ARG A 159 21.25 5.04 0.30
CA ARG A 159 19.83 4.72 0.38
C ARG A 159 19.66 3.22 0.34
N PHE A 160 18.97 2.66 1.32
CA PHE A 160 18.64 1.25 1.35
C PHE A 160 17.19 1.04 0.92
N GLN A 161 17.03 0.20 -0.09
CA GLN A 161 15.76 -0.36 -0.54
C GLN A 161 15.72 -1.83 -0.12
N THR A 162 14.53 -2.37 0.07
CA THR A 162 14.36 -3.77 0.46
C THR A 162 13.37 -4.46 -0.47
N GLY A 163 13.36 -5.79 -0.48
CA GLY A 163 12.36 -6.56 -1.21
C GLY A 163 12.08 -7.86 -0.46
N PHE A 164 10.82 -8.22 -0.28
CA PHE A 164 10.46 -9.42 0.47
C PHE A 164 10.41 -10.65 -0.44
N ALA A 165 10.80 -11.80 0.11
CA ALA A 165 10.64 -13.08 -0.57
C ALA A 165 9.15 -13.49 -0.57
N LYS A 166 8.62 -13.72 -1.77
CA LYS A 166 7.25 -14.16 -2.01
C LYS A 166 7.19 -15.67 -2.25
N THR A 167 6.05 -16.28 -1.96
CA THR A 167 5.76 -17.70 -2.28
C THR A 167 4.40 -17.89 -2.94
N ASP A 168 3.73 -16.80 -3.33
CA ASP A 168 2.49 -16.86 -4.07
C ASP A 168 2.83 -17.17 -5.52
N GLY A 169 2.20 -18.19 -6.10
CA GLY A 169 2.40 -18.78 -7.44
C GLY A 169 2.40 -17.83 -8.65
N THR A 170 2.41 -16.52 -8.44
CA THR A 170 2.23 -15.44 -9.40
C THR A 170 3.55 -14.68 -9.58
N GLY A 171 4.13 -14.74 -10.77
CA GLY A 171 5.32 -13.95 -11.11
C GLY A 171 6.18 -14.60 -12.17
N PHE A 172 7.18 -13.85 -12.66
CA PHE A 172 8.15 -14.34 -13.65
C PHE A 172 8.89 -15.60 -13.17
N CYS A 173 9.09 -15.72 -11.86
CA CYS A 173 9.77 -16.83 -11.21
C CYS A 173 8.87 -18.04 -10.88
N GLY A 174 7.64 -18.11 -11.40
CA GLY A 174 6.74 -19.24 -11.10
C GLY A 174 6.30 -19.32 -9.64
N GLY A 175 6.41 -18.20 -8.91
CA GLY A 175 5.86 -18.04 -7.57
C GLY A 175 6.82 -18.13 -6.39
N TYR A 176 8.12 -18.29 -6.63
CA TYR A 176 9.13 -18.17 -5.59
C TYR A 176 10.20 -17.17 -6.02
N GLY A 177 10.19 -16.00 -5.39
CA GLY A 177 11.03 -14.91 -5.85
C GLY A 177 11.10 -13.74 -4.91
N ILE A 178 12.11 -12.90 -5.10
CA ILE A 178 12.21 -11.59 -4.46
C ILE A 178 12.03 -10.56 -5.57
N GLU A 179 11.05 -9.69 -5.42
CA GLU A 179 10.79 -8.60 -6.36
C GLU A 179 10.71 -7.29 -5.57
N THR A 180 11.38 -6.25 -6.07
CA THR A 180 11.27 -4.89 -5.55
C THR A 180 11.59 -3.87 -6.63
N CYS A 181 10.85 -2.76 -6.68
CA CYS A 181 11.23 -1.62 -7.49
C CYS A 181 12.05 -0.62 -6.66
N PHE A 182 12.69 0.36 -7.28
CA PHE A 182 13.16 1.53 -6.57
C PHE A 182 13.33 2.70 -7.54
N PRO A 183 12.74 3.86 -7.23
CA PRO A 183 13.04 5.08 -7.95
C PRO A 183 14.40 5.62 -7.52
N THR A 184 15.19 6.06 -8.48
CA THR A 184 16.43 6.78 -8.25
C THR A 184 16.15 8.28 -8.12
N GLU A 185 17.00 9.00 -7.38
CA GLU A 185 16.88 10.45 -7.18
C GLU A 185 17.45 11.20 -8.41
N TYR A 186 17.46 12.54 -8.38
CA TYR A 186 17.94 13.37 -9.48
C TYR A 186 19.48 13.40 -9.64
N PHE A 187 20.22 12.63 -8.84
CA PHE A 187 21.68 12.65 -8.81
C PHE A 187 22.31 11.88 -9.98
N ASP A 188 23.24 12.52 -10.69
CA ASP A 188 23.86 11.95 -11.90
C ASP A 188 24.93 10.86 -11.66
N ASP A 189 25.46 10.72 -10.44
CA ASP A 189 26.49 9.73 -10.08
C ASP A 189 26.05 8.81 -8.92
N GLN A 190 24.76 8.47 -8.90
CA GLN A 190 24.25 7.45 -7.99
C GLN A 190 24.59 6.05 -8.51
N ARG A 191 25.02 5.16 -7.62
CA ARG A 191 25.57 3.85 -7.99
C ARG A 191 25.06 2.76 -7.07
N LEU A 192 24.93 1.54 -7.59
CA LEU A 192 24.76 0.37 -6.73
C LEU A 192 26.00 0.18 -5.87
N ARG A 193 25.79 -0.01 -4.57
CA ARG A 193 26.82 -0.23 -3.57
C ARG A 193 26.66 -1.56 -2.85
N GLU A 194 25.41 -1.98 -2.63
CA GLU A 194 25.10 -3.24 -1.95
C GLU A 194 23.98 -3.97 -2.69
N ILE A 195 24.12 -5.28 -2.86
CA ILE A 195 23.03 -6.20 -3.16
C ILE A 195 23.23 -7.40 -2.23
N ILE A 196 22.27 -7.61 -1.33
CA ILE A 196 22.35 -8.65 -0.31
C ILE A 196 21.04 -9.41 -0.29
N LEU A 197 21.10 -10.73 -0.42
CA LEU A 197 19.96 -11.61 -0.14
C LEU A 197 20.11 -12.16 1.28
N LYS A 198 19.01 -12.18 2.01
CA LYS A 198 18.90 -12.72 3.36
C LYS A 198 17.85 -13.82 3.36
N PHE A 199 18.14 -14.95 4.01
CA PHE A 199 17.15 -15.98 4.28
C PHE A 199 17.25 -16.44 5.73
N SER A 200 16.12 -16.40 6.44
CA SER A 200 15.96 -16.90 7.79
C SER A 200 15.13 -18.18 7.80
N PHE A 201 15.40 -19.08 8.75
CA PHE A 201 14.70 -20.36 8.88
C PHE A 201 14.00 -20.46 10.25
N PRO A 202 12.92 -21.26 10.35
CA PRO A 202 12.27 -21.48 11.64
C PRO A 202 13.27 -22.03 12.67
N PRO A 203 13.25 -21.55 13.92
CA PRO A 203 14.12 -22.09 14.97
C PRO A 203 13.97 -23.61 15.11
N GLY A 204 15.09 -24.33 15.04
CA GLY A 204 15.11 -25.79 15.14
C GLY A 204 14.70 -26.55 13.88
N ALA A 205 14.56 -25.88 12.73
CA ALA A 205 14.30 -26.55 11.45
C ALA A 205 15.38 -27.59 11.10
N ASP A 206 14.95 -28.77 10.63
CA ASP A 206 15.86 -29.77 10.06
C ASP A 206 16.17 -29.44 8.60
N LEU A 207 17.38 -28.94 8.38
CA LEU A 207 17.89 -28.54 7.07
C LEU A 207 18.68 -29.66 6.36
N THR A 208 18.73 -30.86 6.93
CA THR A 208 19.47 -32.00 6.38
C THR A 208 18.92 -32.39 5.00
N GLY A 209 19.81 -32.42 3.99
CA GLY A 209 19.44 -32.76 2.61
C GLY A 209 18.53 -31.72 1.94
N LYS A 210 18.44 -30.51 2.50
CA LYS A 210 17.71 -29.38 1.90
C LYS A 210 18.68 -28.46 1.18
N TYR A 211 18.16 -27.75 0.19
CA TYR A 211 18.91 -26.83 -0.65
C TYR A 211 18.14 -25.53 -0.83
N LEU A 212 18.87 -24.43 -0.84
CA LEU A 212 18.40 -23.14 -1.35
C LEU A 212 18.95 -23.00 -2.77
N ASN A 213 18.09 -22.88 -3.78
CA ASN A 213 18.55 -22.54 -5.13
C ASN A 213 18.17 -21.09 -5.46
N ILE A 214 19.07 -20.44 -6.20
CA ILE A 214 18.90 -19.11 -6.76
C ILE A 214 19.18 -19.25 -8.25
N TYR A 215 18.13 -19.26 -9.05
CA TYR A 215 18.25 -19.51 -10.48
C TYR A 215 18.82 -18.32 -11.23
N ASN A 216 18.37 -17.13 -10.85
CA ASN A 216 18.84 -15.88 -11.42
C ASN A 216 18.64 -14.75 -10.41
N LEU A 217 19.42 -13.69 -10.62
CA LEU A 217 19.17 -12.38 -10.09
C LEU A 217 19.45 -11.40 -11.21
N PHE A 218 18.57 -10.41 -11.36
CA PHE A 218 18.80 -9.32 -12.29
C PHE A 218 18.21 -8.01 -11.78
N ILE A 219 18.89 -6.93 -12.11
CA ILE A 219 18.39 -5.57 -11.95
C ILE A 219 18.13 -5.02 -13.34
N ASN A 220 16.92 -4.51 -13.55
CA ASN A 220 16.51 -3.92 -14.82
C ASN A 220 16.03 -2.50 -14.58
N GLY A 221 16.54 -1.55 -15.35
CA GLY A 221 15.85 -0.27 -15.51
C GLY A 221 14.58 -0.49 -16.33
N GLN A 222 13.55 0.33 -16.10
CA GLN A 222 12.47 0.44 -17.09
C GLN A 222 13.06 0.79 -18.46
N ILE A 223 12.44 0.30 -19.54
CA ILE A 223 13.01 0.37 -20.91
C ILE A 223 12.87 1.76 -21.51
N TRP A 224 11.85 2.48 -21.05
CA TRP A 224 11.48 3.80 -21.53
C TRP A 224 11.50 4.75 -20.35
N PRO A 225 11.90 6.02 -20.58
CA PRO A 225 11.74 7.05 -19.56
C PRO A 225 10.29 7.08 -19.16
N GLY A 226 10.03 6.94 -17.85
CA GLY A 226 8.70 7.11 -17.31
C GLY A 226 8.15 8.50 -17.65
N GLY A 227 6.84 8.64 -17.62
CA GLY A 227 6.22 9.95 -17.63
C GLY A 227 6.54 10.67 -16.32
N TYR A 228 7.22 11.82 -16.40
CA TYR A 228 7.57 12.57 -15.20
C TYR A 228 6.45 13.52 -14.80
N VAL A 229 6.00 13.38 -13.56
CA VAL A 229 4.97 14.24 -12.96
C VAL A 229 5.66 15.25 -12.05
N THR A 230 5.82 16.47 -12.54
CA THR A 230 6.42 17.59 -11.80
C THR A 230 5.40 18.60 -11.29
N GLU A 231 4.22 18.63 -11.91
CA GLU A 231 3.07 19.48 -11.56
C GLU A 231 1.78 18.83 -12.07
N VAL A 232 0.63 19.23 -11.52
CA VAL A 232 -0.69 18.75 -11.95
C VAL A 232 -1.54 19.96 -12.33
N LYS A 233 -1.73 20.17 -13.64
CA LYS A 233 -2.45 21.32 -14.20
C LYS A 233 -3.80 20.91 -14.79
N ALA A 234 -4.86 21.04 -14.00
CA ALA A 234 -6.20 20.64 -14.39
C ALA A 234 -6.88 21.71 -15.27
N GLN A 235 -6.98 21.43 -16.57
CA GLN A 235 -7.75 22.24 -17.52
C GLN A 235 -9.27 22.25 -17.24
N PRO A 236 -10.03 23.24 -17.76
CA PRO A 236 -11.48 23.35 -17.49
C PRO A 236 -12.32 22.15 -17.94
N PHE A 237 -11.87 21.41 -18.97
CA PHE A 237 -12.58 20.21 -19.44
C PHE A 237 -12.44 19.01 -18.51
N HIS A 238 -11.54 19.06 -17.52
CA HIS A 238 -11.44 18.06 -16.45
C HIS A 238 -12.46 18.26 -15.33
N TYR A 239 -13.20 19.38 -15.34
CA TYR A 239 -14.16 19.69 -14.28
C TYR A 239 -15.48 18.94 -14.48
N PHE A 240 -15.79 18.04 -13.55
CA PHE A 240 -17.02 17.25 -13.58
C PHE A 240 -17.50 16.97 -12.15
N ASN A 241 -18.81 17.06 -11.91
CA ASN A 241 -19.43 16.80 -10.61
C ASN A 241 -18.82 17.56 -9.42
N GLY A 242 -18.33 18.78 -9.64
CA GLY A 242 -17.79 19.63 -8.57
C GLY A 242 -16.29 19.47 -8.30
N GLU A 243 -15.62 18.54 -8.98
CA GLU A 243 -14.18 18.28 -8.81
C GLU A 243 -13.46 18.31 -10.17
N TYR A 244 -12.16 18.61 -10.18
CA TYR A 244 -11.30 18.40 -11.35
C TYR A 244 -10.72 16.99 -11.30
N THR A 245 -10.80 16.24 -12.39
CA THR A 245 -10.22 14.88 -12.47
C THR A 245 -9.41 14.73 -13.75
N LEU A 246 -8.15 14.35 -13.61
CA LEU A 246 -7.24 14.10 -14.73
C LEU A 246 -6.41 12.84 -14.50
N ASN A 247 -6.05 12.16 -15.58
CA ASN A 247 -5.19 10.98 -15.51
C ASN A 247 -3.72 11.39 -15.34
N VAL A 248 -2.94 10.56 -14.66
CA VAL A 248 -1.50 10.77 -14.45
C VAL A 248 -0.72 10.91 -15.77
N ALA A 249 -1.15 10.24 -16.84
CA ALA A 249 -0.60 10.39 -18.18
C ALA A 249 -0.76 11.81 -18.74
N GLU A 250 -1.85 12.51 -18.39
CA GLU A 250 -2.11 13.88 -18.81
C GLU A 250 -1.30 14.90 -18.00
N ALA A 251 -0.98 14.57 -16.74
CA ALA A 251 -0.11 15.38 -15.88
C ALA A 251 1.38 15.20 -16.21
N ALA A 252 1.76 14.07 -16.79
CA ALA A 252 3.15 13.76 -17.10
C ALA A 252 3.65 14.48 -18.36
N ASN A 253 4.93 14.86 -18.37
CA ASN A 253 5.59 15.45 -19.55
C ASN A 253 5.70 14.47 -20.75
N ASN A 254 5.50 13.17 -20.50
CA ASN A 254 5.52 12.10 -21.49
C ASN A 254 4.46 11.04 -21.13
N GLY A 255 3.19 11.32 -21.42
CA GLY A 255 2.05 10.46 -21.12
C GLY A 255 1.91 9.18 -21.95
N PHE A 256 2.85 8.88 -22.84
CA PHE A 256 2.70 7.75 -23.77
C PHE A 256 2.95 6.39 -23.12
N PHE A 257 3.75 6.34 -22.06
CA PHE A 257 4.12 5.10 -21.38
C PHE A 257 3.33 4.93 -20.08
N PRO A 258 2.95 3.69 -19.72
CA PRO A 258 2.13 3.44 -18.55
C PRO A 258 2.87 3.60 -17.21
N ASN A 259 4.14 4.01 -17.20
CA ASN A 259 4.92 4.11 -15.96
C ASN A 259 5.23 5.56 -15.67
N PHE A 260 4.87 6.01 -14.48
CA PHE A 260 4.96 7.40 -14.07
C PHE A 260 5.81 7.55 -12.82
N LEU A 261 6.51 8.67 -12.72
CA LEU A 261 7.34 9.00 -11.58
C LEU A 261 7.03 10.42 -11.11
N MET A 262 6.56 10.58 -9.87
CA MET A 262 6.48 11.88 -9.23
C MET A 262 7.88 12.33 -8.81
N LEU A 263 8.30 13.49 -9.31
CA LEU A 263 9.68 13.96 -9.12
C LEU A 263 9.85 14.92 -7.95
N TYR A 264 11.00 14.78 -7.30
CA TYR A 264 11.55 15.77 -6.40
C TYR A 264 12.12 16.92 -7.23
N THR A 265 11.51 18.10 -7.12
CA THR A 265 11.85 19.30 -7.92
C THR A 265 12.43 20.44 -7.09
N ALA A 266 12.52 20.27 -5.76
CA ALA A 266 13.06 21.32 -4.89
C ALA A 266 14.58 21.44 -5.12
N PRO A 267 15.17 22.64 -4.99
CA PRO A 267 16.62 22.84 -5.16
C PRO A 267 17.45 22.35 -3.96
N THR A 268 16.79 21.92 -2.88
CA THR A 268 17.41 21.44 -1.64
C THR A 268 17.75 19.97 -1.71
N TYR A 269 18.65 19.50 -0.84
CA TYR A 269 18.93 18.07 -0.72
C TYR A 269 17.69 17.30 -0.23
N PRO A 270 17.33 16.16 -0.83
CA PRO A 270 16.16 15.35 -0.45
C PRO A 270 16.36 14.71 0.94
N ASP A 271 15.65 15.24 1.92
CA ASP A 271 15.61 14.73 3.30
C ASP A 271 14.29 15.07 4.02
N ASN A 272 14.14 14.59 5.27
CA ASN A 272 12.92 14.80 6.07
C ASN A 272 12.58 16.27 6.36
N ASN A 273 13.57 17.16 6.35
CA ASN A 273 13.38 18.60 6.58
C ASN A 273 13.21 19.37 5.27
N HIS A 274 13.56 18.76 4.14
CA HIS A 274 13.56 19.36 2.82
C HIS A 274 12.77 18.47 1.85
N GLN A 275 11.46 18.45 2.02
CA GLN A 275 10.54 17.73 1.12
C GLN A 275 10.21 18.59 -0.12
N SER A 276 10.02 17.92 -1.26
CA SER A 276 9.50 18.54 -2.47
C SER A 276 8.01 18.23 -2.65
N TYR A 277 7.33 19.07 -3.42
CA TYR A 277 5.90 18.99 -3.64
C TYR A 277 5.57 19.11 -5.12
N VAL A 278 4.87 18.11 -5.64
CA VAL A 278 4.12 18.23 -6.88
C VAL A 278 2.83 18.97 -6.55
N GLU A 279 2.68 20.18 -7.09
CA GLU A 279 1.52 21.02 -6.81
C GLU A 279 0.41 20.80 -7.83
N ALA A 280 -0.82 20.64 -7.33
CA ALA A 280 -2.03 20.49 -8.12
C ALA A 280 -2.89 21.77 -8.11
N ALA A 281 -3.23 22.27 -9.29
CA ALA A 281 -4.06 23.45 -9.47
C ALA A 281 -4.93 23.36 -10.73
N PRO A 282 -6.09 24.05 -10.76
CA PRO A 282 -6.77 24.31 -12.02
C PRO A 282 -5.95 25.30 -12.88
N GLU A 283 -6.14 25.25 -14.20
CA GLU A 283 -5.54 26.17 -15.16
C GLU A 283 -6.65 26.88 -15.97
N PRO A 284 -6.84 28.21 -15.84
CA PRO A 284 -6.12 29.11 -14.94
C PRO A 284 -6.40 28.83 -13.46
N ASN A 285 -5.49 29.28 -12.58
CA ASN A 285 -5.64 29.09 -11.14
C ASN A 285 -6.92 29.78 -10.63
N ALA A 286 -7.63 29.14 -9.70
CA ALA A 286 -8.93 29.63 -9.22
C ALA A 286 -8.77 30.40 -7.91
N SER A 287 -9.58 31.44 -7.70
CA SER A 287 -9.63 32.24 -6.46
C SER A 287 -10.44 31.61 -5.33
N GLN A 288 -11.02 30.43 -5.57
CA GLN A 288 -11.69 29.62 -4.56
C GLN A 288 -11.03 28.24 -4.49
N GLN A 289 -11.00 27.66 -3.30
CA GLN A 289 -10.53 26.29 -3.11
C GLN A 289 -11.30 25.33 -4.03
N GLN A 290 -10.57 24.43 -4.68
CA GLN A 290 -11.08 23.41 -5.60
C GLN A 290 -10.52 22.06 -5.15
N VAL A 291 -11.21 20.98 -5.53
CA VAL A 291 -10.72 19.61 -5.38
C VAL A 291 -10.14 19.16 -6.72
N ILE A 292 -8.91 18.65 -6.71
CA ILE A 292 -8.20 18.11 -7.88
C ILE A 292 -7.80 16.66 -7.59
N ASN A 293 -8.29 15.74 -8.43
CA ASN A 293 -8.01 14.32 -8.36
C ASN A 293 -7.00 13.93 -9.44
N LEU A 294 -5.80 13.52 -9.03
CA LEU A 294 -4.85 12.84 -9.91
C LEU A 294 -5.17 11.34 -9.91
N THR A 295 -5.61 10.82 -11.06
CA THR A 295 -6.03 9.42 -11.20
C THR A 295 -4.92 8.55 -11.80
N VAL A 296 -4.79 7.32 -11.28
CA VAL A 296 -3.92 6.27 -11.82
C VAL A 296 -4.80 5.08 -12.18
N ASP A 297 -4.92 4.80 -13.47
CA ASP A 297 -5.86 3.81 -14.01
C ASP A 297 -5.23 2.42 -14.13
N GLU A 298 -6.05 1.44 -14.48
CA GLU A 298 -5.60 0.08 -14.82
C GLU A 298 -4.46 0.10 -15.85
N PHE A 299 -3.50 -0.80 -15.66
CA PHE A 299 -2.27 -0.92 -16.46
C PHE A 299 -1.29 0.25 -16.33
N GLN A 300 -1.53 1.22 -15.45
CA GLN A 300 -0.57 2.27 -15.13
C GLN A 300 0.16 1.95 -13.83
N SER A 301 1.43 2.37 -13.73
CA SER A 301 2.18 2.39 -12.47
C SER A 301 2.56 3.81 -12.09
N LEU A 302 2.49 4.12 -10.80
CA LEU A 302 2.97 5.39 -10.26
C LEU A 302 3.96 5.14 -9.14
N GLU A 303 5.20 5.52 -9.40
CA GLU A 303 6.26 5.59 -8.41
C GLU A 303 6.42 7.03 -7.92
N ILE A 304 6.89 7.18 -6.68
CA ILE A 304 7.12 8.50 -6.09
C ILE A 304 8.60 8.56 -5.67
N GLN A 305 9.32 9.61 -6.03
CA GLN A 305 10.70 9.75 -5.54
C GLN A 305 10.73 9.98 -4.02
N PRO A 306 11.81 9.57 -3.33
CA PRO A 306 12.00 9.88 -1.92
C PRO A 306 11.74 11.36 -1.60
N PHE A 307 11.08 11.62 -0.47
CA PHE A 307 10.76 12.97 0.02
C PHE A 307 9.92 13.85 -0.92
N THR A 308 9.15 13.22 -1.82
CA THR A 308 8.22 13.91 -2.74
C THR A 308 6.78 13.66 -2.31
N ASN A 309 5.96 14.72 -2.26
CA ASN A 309 4.55 14.65 -1.89
C ASN A 309 3.64 15.31 -2.92
N LEU A 310 2.37 14.89 -2.95
CA LEU A 310 1.31 15.59 -3.66
C LEU A 310 0.65 16.61 -2.72
N ARG A 311 0.42 17.83 -3.19
CA ARG A 311 -0.44 18.79 -2.48
C ARG A 311 -1.16 19.72 -3.45
N GLY A 312 -2.20 20.40 -2.99
CA GLY A 312 -2.77 21.51 -3.76
C GLY A 312 -1.85 22.73 -3.77
N ALA A 313 -1.80 23.43 -4.89
CA ALA A 313 -1.16 24.75 -4.97
C ALA A 313 -1.97 25.78 -4.16
N LEU A 314 -1.39 26.95 -3.94
CA LEU A 314 -2.12 28.06 -3.33
C LEU A 314 -3.26 28.53 -4.24
N VAL A 315 -4.41 28.81 -3.62
CA VAL A 315 -5.55 29.47 -4.28
C VAL A 315 -5.09 30.83 -4.78
N GLU A 316 -5.59 31.26 -5.94
CA GLU A 316 -5.24 32.56 -6.51
C GLU A 316 -5.46 33.70 -5.50
N GLY A 317 -4.41 34.48 -5.25
CA GLY A 317 -4.44 35.60 -4.30
C GLY A 317 -4.35 35.21 -2.81
N SER A 318 -4.15 33.93 -2.48
CA SER A 318 -3.95 33.46 -1.11
C SER A 318 -2.49 33.10 -0.81
N ASP A 319 -2.07 33.31 0.44
CA ASP A 319 -0.77 32.90 0.98
C ASP A 319 -0.84 31.64 1.86
N SER A 320 -2.05 31.17 2.16
CA SER A 320 -2.32 30.19 3.20
C SER A 320 -3.37 29.14 2.81
N VAL A 321 -4.34 29.50 1.98
CA VAL A 321 -5.37 28.56 1.50
C VAL A 321 -4.85 27.86 0.25
N ARG A 322 -4.87 26.53 0.30
CA ARG A 322 -4.49 25.65 -0.81
C ARG A 322 -5.70 24.97 -1.40
N HIS A 323 -5.62 24.58 -2.67
CA HIS A 323 -6.53 23.60 -3.23
C HIS A 323 -6.41 22.25 -2.48
N ILE A 324 -7.41 21.39 -2.64
CA ILE A 324 -7.39 20.03 -2.11
C ILE A 324 -6.89 19.13 -3.25
N ALA A 325 -5.82 18.38 -3.00
CA ALA A 325 -5.28 17.42 -3.95
C ALA A 325 -5.47 16.00 -3.44
N ASN A 326 -6.05 15.15 -4.28
CA ASN A 326 -6.25 13.74 -4.00
C ASN A 326 -5.47 12.90 -4.98
N LEU A 327 -4.92 11.78 -4.49
CA LEU A 327 -4.38 10.72 -5.32
C LEU A 327 -5.40 9.58 -5.37
N VAL A 328 -5.87 9.24 -6.57
CA VAL A 328 -6.97 8.29 -6.77
C VAL A 328 -6.45 7.09 -7.57
N ASN A 329 -6.34 5.93 -6.93
CA ASN A 329 -5.97 4.69 -7.60
C ASN A 329 -7.23 3.98 -8.12
N MET A 330 -7.38 3.90 -9.44
CA MET A 330 -8.51 3.30 -10.16
C MET A 330 -8.11 1.99 -10.87
N GLY A 331 -7.10 1.28 -10.37
CA GLY A 331 -6.62 0.03 -10.99
C GLY A 331 -5.11 -0.05 -11.21
N GLY A 332 -4.38 1.01 -10.91
CA GLY A 332 -2.94 1.08 -11.11
C GLY A 332 -2.11 0.41 -10.01
N ASP A 333 -0.84 0.21 -10.33
CA ASP A 333 0.14 -0.41 -9.45
C ASP A 333 1.06 0.64 -8.81
N PHE A 334 1.31 0.49 -7.52
CA PHE A 334 2.18 1.35 -6.73
C PHE A 334 3.24 0.49 -6.08
N CYS A 335 4.50 0.88 -6.18
CA CYS A 335 5.58 0.20 -5.48
C CYS A 335 6.23 1.12 -4.43
N ALA A 336 5.87 0.89 -3.17
CA ALA A 336 6.31 1.69 -2.05
C ALA A 336 7.56 1.07 -1.41
N ASN A 337 8.70 1.72 -1.60
CA ASN A 337 10.00 1.23 -1.12
C ASN A 337 10.67 2.14 -0.07
N PHE A 338 10.48 3.45 -0.18
CA PHE A 338 11.02 4.41 0.77
C PHE A 338 10.26 5.73 0.77
N ILE A 339 9.00 5.77 1.21
CA ILE A 339 8.21 6.99 1.06
C ILE A 339 7.33 7.19 2.28
N ASP A 340 7.42 8.37 2.89
CA ASP A 340 6.36 8.98 3.68
C ASP A 340 5.46 9.72 2.68
N PHE A 341 4.44 9.05 2.13
CA PHE A 341 3.44 9.75 1.33
C PHE A 341 2.54 10.47 2.31
N VAL A 342 2.77 11.76 2.47
CA VAL A 342 2.07 12.58 3.46
C VAL A 342 0.88 13.25 2.82
N VAL A 343 -0.31 12.92 3.32
CA VAL A 343 -1.57 13.56 2.96
C VAL A 343 -1.99 14.49 4.10
N SER A 344 -2.34 15.73 3.77
CA SER A 344 -2.74 16.75 4.74
C SER A 344 -3.73 17.75 4.13
N GLY A 345 -4.27 18.65 4.97
CA GLY A 345 -5.03 19.80 4.48
C GLY A 345 -6.34 19.46 3.77
N GLY A 346 -6.99 18.36 4.16
CA GLY A 346 -8.23 17.89 3.52
C GLY A 346 -8.03 16.94 2.34
N GLY A 347 -6.79 16.68 1.92
CA GLY A 347 -6.50 15.74 0.83
C GLY A 347 -6.79 14.29 1.20
N GLU A 348 -6.90 13.44 0.18
CA GLU A 348 -7.18 12.01 0.35
C GLU A 348 -6.30 11.13 -0.56
N TYR A 349 -6.01 9.92 -0.09
CA TYR A 349 -5.76 8.80 -0.99
C TYR A 349 -7.06 8.02 -1.17
N ARG A 350 -7.54 7.87 -2.40
CA ARG A 350 -8.77 7.15 -2.72
C ARG A 350 -8.43 5.87 -3.48
N HIS A 351 -8.82 4.72 -2.92
CA HIS A 351 -8.59 3.42 -3.53
C HIS A 351 -9.87 2.85 -4.15
N GLY A 352 -9.92 2.82 -5.47
CA GLY A 352 -10.95 2.21 -6.31
C GLY A 352 -10.52 0.93 -7.03
N GLY A 353 -9.26 0.50 -6.88
CA GLY A 353 -8.71 -0.73 -7.46
C GLY A 353 -7.19 -0.71 -7.53
N GLY A 354 -6.59 -1.77 -8.07
CA GLY A 354 -5.14 -1.89 -8.28
C GLY A 354 -4.38 -2.45 -7.07
N HIS A 355 -3.06 -2.31 -7.06
CA HIS A 355 -2.20 -2.87 -6.02
C HIS A 355 -1.26 -1.83 -5.42
N ILE A 356 -0.99 -1.96 -4.12
CA ILE A 356 0.09 -1.23 -3.45
C ILE A 356 1.04 -2.27 -2.86
N THR A 357 2.24 -2.36 -3.42
CA THR A 357 3.25 -3.30 -2.93
C THR A 357 4.18 -2.58 -1.97
N MET A 358 4.14 -2.99 -0.70
CA MET A 358 5.07 -2.50 0.33
C MET A 358 6.30 -3.40 0.36
N HIS A 359 7.46 -2.82 0.08
CA HIS A 359 8.71 -3.58 0.01
C HIS A 359 9.68 -3.24 1.15
N ASN A 360 9.33 -2.28 2.00
CA ASN A 360 10.10 -1.92 3.19
C ASN A 360 9.17 -1.82 4.41
N PRO A 361 9.59 -2.29 5.61
CA PRO A 361 8.82 -2.09 6.84
C PRO A 361 8.57 -0.60 7.17
N ARG A 362 9.42 0.28 6.64
CA ARG A 362 9.36 1.73 6.81
C ARG A 362 8.66 2.45 5.65
N SER A 363 8.24 1.75 4.60
CA SER A 363 7.37 2.36 3.58
C SER A 363 6.09 2.83 4.24
N CYS A 364 5.68 4.08 4.02
CA CYS A 364 4.71 4.75 4.87
C CYS A 364 3.68 5.57 4.07
N MET A 365 2.41 5.45 4.43
CA MET A 365 1.42 6.48 4.09
C MET A 365 0.99 7.17 5.37
N GLN A 366 1.19 8.48 5.44
CA GLN A 366 0.86 9.29 6.60
C GLN A 366 -0.32 10.21 6.32
N PHE A 367 -1.37 10.09 7.12
CA PHE A 367 -2.55 10.94 7.05
C PHE A 367 -2.57 11.90 8.24
N ARG A 368 -2.48 13.20 7.94
CA ARG A 368 -2.51 14.31 8.91
C ARG A 368 -3.91 14.89 9.07
N THR A 369 -4.03 15.92 9.91
CA THR A 369 -5.29 16.60 10.23
C THR A 369 -6.13 16.89 8.98
N GLY A 370 -7.38 16.43 9.01
CA GLY A 370 -8.39 16.61 7.96
C GLY A 370 -8.23 15.68 6.75
N SER A 371 -7.18 14.86 6.67
CA SER A 371 -6.97 13.94 5.54
C SER A 371 -7.54 12.54 5.78
N ALA A 372 -7.71 11.77 4.71
CA ALA A 372 -8.25 10.41 4.80
C ALA A 372 -7.58 9.41 3.86
N LEU A 373 -7.42 8.18 4.37
CA LEU A 373 -7.34 6.98 3.55
C LEU A 373 -8.78 6.56 3.23
N ARG A 374 -9.20 6.68 1.98
CA ARG A 374 -10.55 6.30 1.54
C ARG A 374 -10.53 5.04 0.69
N VAL A 375 -11.32 4.03 1.05
CA VAL A 375 -11.56 2.86 0.19
C VAL A 375 -12.96 2.98 -0.40
N LEU A 376 -13.02 3.07 -1.72
CA LEU A 376 -14.25 3.33 -2.46
C LEU A 376 -15.19 2.13 -2.41
N LYS A 377 -16.48 2.40 -2.61
CA LYS A 377 -17.57 1.43 -2.49
C LYS A 377 -17.27 0.10 -3.18
N GLY A 378 -17.41 -1.00 -2.45
CA GLY A 378 -17.24 -2.36 -2.96
C GLY A 378 -15.82 -2.79 -3.30
N ASN A 379 -14.81 -1.92 -3.10
CA ASN A 379 -13.41 -2.26 -3.37
C ASN A 379 -12.70 -2.80 -2.12
N THR A 380 -11.62 -3.54 -2.35
CA THR A 380 -10.77 -4.07 -1.29
C THR A 380 -9.37 -3.51 -1.44
N LEU A 381 -8.89 -2.80 -0.42
CA LEU A 381 -7.49 -2.42 -0.31
C LEU A 381 -6.77 -3.43 0.57
N TYR A 382 -5.76 -4.09 0.01
CA TYR A 382 -4.73 -4.79 0.80
C TYR A 382 -3.59 -3.81 1.06
N TYR A 383 -3.47 -3.36 2.30
CA TYR A 383 -2.42 -2.44 2.72
C TYR A 383 -1.37 -3.21 3.51
N GLY A 384 -0.14 -3.23 3.00
CA GLY A 384 0.98 -3.96 3.59
C GLY A 384 1.32 -5.21 2.80
N ASN A 385 2.35 -5.92 3.27
CA ASN A 385 2.84 -7.14 2.63
C ASN A 385 3.71 -7.94 3.61
N ASP A 386 3.17 -9.01 4.17
CA ASP A 386 3.81 -9.84 5.20
C ASP A 386 4.32 -9.00 6.41
N GLY A 387 3.52 -8.03 6.85
CA GLY A 387 3.88 -7.13 7.96
C GLY A 387 4.77 -5.96 7.55
N ALA A 388 5.10 -5.81 6.26
CA ALA A 388 5.77 -4.63 5.73
C ALA A 388 4.79 -3.49 5.45
N GLY A 389 5.31 -2.27 5.48
CA GLY A 389 4.51 -1.06 5.30
C GLY A 389 3.91 -0.54 6.61
N MET A 390 3.75 0.77 6.67
CA MET A 390 3.28 1.52 7.83
C MET A 390 2.19 2.51 7.43
N LEU A 391 0.98 2.29 7.94
CA LEU A 391 -0.10 3.26 7.85
C LEU A 391 -0.03 4.17 9.08
N VAL A 392 0.30 5.44 8.89
CA VAL A 392 0.40 6.41 9.99
C VAL A 392 -0.83 7.30 10.01
N LEU A 393 -1.49 7.37 11.16
CA LEU A 393 -2.64 8.24 11.38
C LEU A 393 -2.32 9.26 12.47
N CYS A 394 -2.49 10.54 12.15
CA CYS A 394 -2.48 11.63 13.12
C CYS A 394 -3.90 11.89 13.67
N PRO A 395 -4.05 12.64 14.77
CA PRO A 395 -5.36 13.14 15.20
C PRO A 395 -6.07 13.90 14.08
N SER A 396 -7.40 13.84 14.09
CA SER A 396 -8.27 14.43 13.06
C SER A 396 -8.08 13.89 11.62
N SER A 397 -7.26 12.85 11.42
CA SER A 397 -7.26 12.04 10.20
C SER A 397 -8.21 10.85 10.36
N THR A 398 -8.52 10.15 9.27
CA THR A 398 -9.42 8.99 9.32
C THR A 398 -9.13 7.92 8.26
N ILE A 399 -9.66 6.73 8.52
CA ILE A 399 -9.88 5.70 7.50
C ILE A 399 -11.37 5.77 7.12
N ALA A 400 -11.66 6.16 5.89
CA ALA A 400 -13.01 6.28 5.36
C ALA A 400 -13.33 5.06 4.47
N LEU A 401 -13.99 4.06 5.03
CA LEU A 401 -14.50 2.93 4.24
C LEU A 401 -15.91 3.27 3.75
N GLU A 402 -16.11 3.21 2.44
CA GLU A 402 -17.46 3.31 1.87
C GLU A 402 -18.23 1.98 2.03
N ARG A 403 -19.49 1.97 1.61
CA ARG A 403 -20.33 0.76 1.71
C ARG A 403 -19.67 -0.42 1.01
N ASP A 404 -19.72 -1.59 1.66
CA ASP A 404 -19.14 -2.84 1.14
C ASP A 404 -17.62 -2.79 0.88
N ALA A 405 -16.94 -1.71 1.26
CA ALA A 405 -15.49 -1.57 1.09
C ALA A 405 -14.74 -2.34 2.17
N THR A 406 -13.59 -2.91 1.82
CA THR A 406 -12.75 -3.67 2.74
C THR A 406 -11.35 -3.07 2.80
N LEU A 407 -10.84 -2.86 4.01
CA LEU A 407 -9.42 -2.64 4.26
C LEU A 407 -8.85 -3.88 4.96
N VAL A 408 -7.91 -4.54 4.30
CA VAL A 408 -7.07 -5.60 4.89
C VAL A 408 -5.74 -4.96 5.27
N MET A 409 -5.47 -4.87 6.56
CA MET A 409 -4.24 -4.34 7.11
C MET A 409 -3.26 -5.50 7.38
N ASP A 410 -2.11 -5.48 6.71
CA ASP A 410 -1.04 -6.48 6.77
C ASP A 410 0.34 -5.83 6.96
N GLY A 411 0.43 -4.99 7.99
CA GLY A 411 1.58 -4.13 8.28
C GLY A 411 1.44 -3.44 9.63
N LEU A 412 2.14 -2.33 9.84
CA LEU A 412 2.02 -1.53 11.05
C LEU A 412 0.99 -0.41 10.88
N LEU A 413 -0.08 -0.41 11.67
CA LEU A 413 -0.93 0.77 11.88
C LEU A 413 -0.36 1.58 13.06
N ASN A 414 0.23 2.74 12.77
CA ASN A 414 0.87 3.60 13.76
C ASN A 414 -0.03 4.80 14.09
N LEU A 415 -0.50 4.84 15.33
CA LEU A 415 -1.29 5.92 15.89
C LEU A 415 -0.34 6.93 16.54
N THR A 416 -0.12 8.07 15.91
CA THR A 416 0.95 8.99 16.30
C THR A 416 0.46 10.38 16.63
N TYR A 417 1.32 11.19 17.25
CA TYR A 417 1.12 12.63 17.38
C TYR A 417 1.81 13.39 16.25
N CYS A 418 1.08 14.32 15.64
CA CYS A 418 1.62 15.22 14.62
C CYS A 418 1.54 16.65 15.14
N LYS A 419 2.65 17.41 15.02
CA LYS A 419 2.86 18.73 15.63
C LYS A 419 1.75 19.77 15.33
N GLU A 420 0.91 19.51 14.34
CA GLU A 420 -0.12 20.40 13.83
C GLU A 420 -1.41 20.38 14.67
N ASP A 421 -1.60 19.41 15.58
CA ASP A 421 -2.89 19.22 16.28
C ASP A 421 -2.73 19.19 17.82
N LEU A 422 -3.27 20.18 18.52
CA LEU A 422 -3.34 20.23 20.00
C LEU A 422 -4.71 19.74 20.54
N GLY A 423 -5.58 19.21 19.67
CA GLY A 423 -6.95 18.80 19.98
C GLY A 423 -7.09 17.40 20.59
N ASP A 424 -8.26 16.79 20.38
CA ASP A 424 -8.53 15.39 20.76
C ASP A 424 -7.50 14.50 20.06
N GLN A 425 -6.66 13.81 20.84
CA GLN A 425 -5.57 12.98 20.33
C GLN A 425 -6.04 11.62 19.84
N GLN A 426 -7.34 11.35 19.92
CA GLN A 426 -7.95 10.11 19.48
C GLN A 426 -8.18 10.10 17.97
N ILE A 427 -8.13 8.91 17.37
CA ILE A 427 -8.42 8.72 15.94
C ILE A 427 -9.79 8.05 15.85
N TYR A 428 -10.63 8.53 14.93
CA TYR A 428 -11.98 7.99 14.73
C TYR A 428 -12.14 7.48 13.31
N MET A 429 -12.84 6.37 13.17
CA MET A 429 -13.30 5.86 11.88
C MET A 429 -14.70 5.27 11.98
N ASP A 430 -15.39 5.20 10.84
CA ASP A 430 -16.71 4.62 10.72
C ASP A 430 -16.65 3.31 9.95
N LEU A 431 -17.36 2.30 10.46
CA LEU A 431 -17.62 1.07 9.74
C LEU A 431 -19.10 1.03 9.32
N PRO A 432 -19.43 1.60 8.14
CA PRO A 432 -20.79 1.56 7.63
C PRO A 432 -21.21 0.13 7.25
N PRO A 433 -22.50 -0.09 6.95
CA PRO A 433 -23.00 -1.40 6.57
C PRO A 433 -22.23 -2.04 5.41
N GLY A 434 -21.90 -3.32 5.57
CA GLY A 434 -21.12 -4.10 4.60
C GLY A 434 -19.61 -3.83 4.62
N ALA A 435 -19.16 -2.69 5.15
CA ALA A 435 -17.73 -2.37 5.20
C ALA A 435 -16.98 -3.25 6.19
N LYS A 436 -15.69 -3.50 5.92
CA LYS A 436 -14.85 -4.39 6.74
C LYS A 436 -13.48 -3.79 6.99
N LEU A 437 -13.05 -3.81 8.25
CA LEU A 437 -11.65 -3.66 8.63
C LEU A 437 -11.15 -5.00 9.15
N VAL A 438 -10.11 -5.53 8.51
CA VAL A 438 -9.53 -6.86 8.82
C VAL A 438 -8.04 -6.68 9.10
N PHE A 439 -7.58 -7.25 10.21
CA PHE A 439 -6.16 -7.36 10.53
C PHE A 439 -5.68 -8.79 10.29
N THR A 440 -4.57 -8.94 9.57
CA THR A 440 -3.92 -10.23 9.33
C THR A 440 -3.07 -10.66 10.54
N GLU A 441 -2.47 -11.86 10.46
CA GLU A 441 -1.52 -12.36 11.47
C GLU A 441 -0.20 -11.58 11.53
N ASN A 442 0.17 -10.87 10.46
CA ASN A 442 1.38 -10.02 10.45
C ASN A 442 1.08 -8.56 10.84
N ALA A 443 -0.19 -8.21 11.02
CA ALA A 443 -0.61 -6.85 11.31
C ALA A 443 -0.28 -6.48 12.76
N ARG A 444 0.15 -5.23 12.95
CA ARG A 444 0.45 -4.67 14.27
C ARG A 444 -0.22 -3.30 14.43
N ILE A 445 -0.52 -2.93 15.67
CA ILE A 445 -0.95 -1.58 16.02
C ILE A 445 0.01 -1.05 17.09
N SER A 446 0.55 0.15 16.87
CA SER A 446 1.37 0.85 17.87
C SER A 446 0.84 2.25 18.11
N ASN A 447 0.99 2.72 19.34
CA ASN A 447 0.81 4.12 19.70
C ASN A 447 2.07 4.69 20.38
N ASP A 448 3.23 4.06 20.18
CA ASP A 448 4.49 4.38 20.86
C ASP A 448 4.95 5.82 20.60
N PHE A 449 4.55 6.38 19.46
CA PHE A 449 4.86 7.74 19.03
C PHE A 449 3.76 8.76 19.35
N SER A 450 2.68 8.33 20.02
CA SER A 450 1.65 9.25 20.51
C SER A 450 2.05 9.91 21.84
N LEU A 451 1.50 11.09 22.11
CA LEU A 451 1.75 11.81 23.35
C LEU A 451 1.24 11.00 24.55
N GLY A 452 2.18 10.55 25.40
CA GLY A 452 1.88 9.73 26.56
C GLY A 452 1.36 8.33 26.25
N GLN A 453 1.46 7.86 25.00
CA GLN A 453 0.98 6.53 24.56
C GLN A 453 -0.52 6.31 24.83
N GLN A 454 -1.34 7.35 24.60
CA GLN A 454 -2.77 7.36 24.93
C GLN A 454 -3.70 7.40 23.71
N THR A 455 -3.18 7.56 22.50
CA THR A 455 -4.03 7.54 21.31
C THR A 455 -4.57 6.13 21.08
N LEU A 456 -5.88 6.03 20.85
CA LEU A 456 -6.59 4.82 20.47
C LEU A 456 -7.26 5.00 19.10
N LEU A 457 -7.51 3.88 18.43
CA LEU A 457 -8.39 3.80 17.27
C LEU A 457 -9.83 3.58 17.74
N ASN A 458 -10.67 4.59 17.57
CA ASN A 458 -12.07 4.58 17.95
C ASN A 458 -12.93 4.24 16.73
N VAL A 459 -13.43 3.01 16.70
CA VAL A 459 -14.17 2.45 15.58
C VAL A 459 -15.66 2.50 15.86
N ARG A 460 -16.40 3.37 15.15
CA ARG A 460 -17.86 3.44 15.24
C ARG A 460 -18.48 2.33 14.40
N MET A 461 -19.12 1.38 15.07
CA MET A 461 -19.71 0.18 14.49
C MET A 461 -21.10 0.50 13.93
N LEU A 462 -21.17 1.02 12.70
CA LEU A 462 -22.40 1.46 12.05
C LEU A 462 -23.07 0.38 11.18
N GLY A 463 -22.78 -0.89 11.43
CA GLY A 463 -23.26 -2.05 10.66
C GLY A 463 -22.18 -2.79 9.87
N GLY A 464 -20.95 -2.28 9.86
CA GLY A 464 -19.78 -2.97 9.31
C GLY A 464 -19.15 -3.99 10.27
N THR A 465 -18.10 -4.67 9.82
CA THR A 465 -17.38 -5.71 10.58
C THR A 465 -15.95 -5.29 10.88
N LEU A 466 -15.52 -5.50 12.13
CA LEU A 466 -14.12 -5.39 12.55
C LEU A 466 -13.62 -6.78 12.94
N ASP A 467 -12.65 -7.29 12.18
CA ASP A 467 -11.92 -8.51 12.49
C ASP A 467 -10.52 -8.16 13.01
N ASP A 468 -10.38 -8.16 14.33
CA ASP A 468 -9.12 -7.97 15.08
C ASP A 468 -8.64 -9.28 15.72
N SER A 469 -9.17 -10.43 15.27
CA SER A 469 -8.95 -11.72 15.93
C SER A 469 -7.50 -12.19 15.84
N ALA A 470 -6.80 -11.81 14.77
CA ALA A 470 -5.40 -12.12 14.53
C ALA A 470 -4.42 -11.19 15.28
N LEU A 471 -4.89 -10.05 15.81
CA LEU A 471 -4.03 -9.14 16.56
C LEU A 471 -3.69 -9.72 17.94
N GLU A 472 -2.44 -9.49 18.36
CA GLU A 472 -1.99 -9.71 19.72
C GLU A 472 -2.83 -8.91 20.74
N PRO A 473 -3.02 -9.40 21.98
CA PRO A 473 -3.89 -8.73 22.96
C PRO A 473 -3.51 -7.28 23.27
N ALA A 474 -2.22 -6.95 23.26
CA ALA A 474 -1.73 -5.59 23.51
C ALA A 474 -2.16 -4.63 22.41
N ASP A 475 -1.98 -5.02 21.15
CA ASP A 475 -2.38 -4.26 19.98
C ASP A 475 -3.91 -4.13 19.90
N ARG A 476 -4.63 -5.21 20.20
CA ARG A 476 -6.10 -5.20 20.25
C ARG A 476 -6.66 -4.23 21.28
N ALA A 477 -5.96 -4.03 22.40
CA ALA A 477 -6.35 -3.08 23.44
C ALA A 477 -6.30 -1.62 22.96
N LEU A 478 -5.61 -1.34 21.84
CA LEU A 478 -5.57 -0.01 21.22
C LEU A 478 -6.81 0.30 20.36
N ILE A 479 -7.71 -0.67 20.18
CA ILE A 479 -8.96 -0.48 19.44
C ILE A 479 -10.14 -0.36 20.41
N ARG A 480 -10.87 0.76 20.31
CA ARG A 480 -12.13 0.96 21.00
C ARG A 480 -13.31 0.86 20.04
N ARG A 481 -14.13 -0.18 20.20
CA ARG A 481 -15.42 -0.30 19.50
C ARG A 481 -16.44 0.63 20.15
N ILE A 482 -17.08 1.47 19.35
CA ILE A 482 -18.15 2.38 19.76
C ILE A 482 -19.41 1.96 19.01
N TYR A 483 -20.40 1.45 19.74
CA TYR A 483 -21.71 1.13 19.16
C TYR A 483 -22.64 2.33 19.36
N PRO A 484 -23.36 2.76 18.31
CA PRO A 484 -24.35 3.82 18.47
C PRO A 484 -25.46 3.36 19.42
N GLU A 485 -25.87 4.25 20.32
CA GLU A 485 -26.97 3.99 21.24
C GLU A 485 -28.27 4.51 20.64
N ALA A 486 -29.31 3.68 20.64
CA ALA A 486 -30.63 4.09 20.20
C ALA A 486 -31.17 5.24 21.07
N SER A 487 -31.68 6.29 20.43
CA SER A 487 -32.42 7.36 21.08
C SER A 487 -33.67 6.80 21.77
N ASN A 488 -34.09 7.45 22.86
CA ASN A 488 -35.37 7.16 23.51
C ASN A 488 -36.57 7.51 22.61
N SER A 489 -36.38 8.39 21.62
CA SER A 489 -37.39 8.74 20.62
C SER A 489 -37.25 7.82 19.42
N PHE A 490 -38.30 7.02 19.13
CA PHE A 490 -38.31 6.10 18.00
C PHE A 490 -38.07 6.78 16.65
N HIS A 491 -38.64 7.98 16.46
CA HIS A 491 -38.46 8.78 15.25
C HIS A 491 -36.98 9.05 14.97
N ASP A 492 -36.18 9.33 16.01
CA ASP A 492 -34.78 9.72 15.85
C ASP A 492 -33.86 8.54 15.51
N ASN A 493 -34.38 7.32 15.65
CA ASN A 493 -33.68 6.10 15.26
C ASN A 493 -33.94 5.68 13.81
N VAL A 494 -34.83 6.40 13.10
CA VAL A 494 -35.28 6.04 11.75
C VAL A 494 -34.74 7.06 10.74
N GLY A 495 -34.02 6.56 9.74
CA GLY A 495 -33.52 7.35 8.60
C GLY A 495 -34.06 6.85 7.27
N LEU A 496 -34.28 7.77 6.34
CA LEU A 496 -34.69 7.47 4.96
C LEU A 496 -33.79 8.22 3.98
N PHE A 497 -33.16 7.50 3.06
CA PHE A 497 -32.27 8.11 2.07
C PHE A 497 -32.18 7.30 0.75
N PRO A 498 -32.12 7.95 -0.43
CA PRO A 498 -32.43 9.36 -0.66
C PRO A 498 -33.93 9.62 -0.53
N ASN A 499 -34.32 10.84 -0.15
CA ASN A 499 -35.71 11.27 -0.17
C ASN A 499 -35.77 12.77 -0.56
N PRO A 500 -36.20 13.13 -1.78
CA PRO A 500 -36.90 12.30 -2.77
C PRO A 500 -36.06 11.15 -3.35
N PHE A 501 -36.73 10.08 -3.78
CA PHE A 501 -36.11 8.93 -4.46
C PHE A 501 -36.66 8.74 -5.87
N ALA A 502 -35.83 8.18 -6.76
CA ALA A 502 -36.25 7.79 -8.12
C ALA A 502 -36.40 6.27 -8.22
N GLU A 503 -35.31 5.53 -7.98
CA GLU A 503 -35.27 4.07 -8.20
C GLU A 503 -35.13 3.26 -6.90
N SER A 504 -34.51 3.82 -5.88
CA SER A 504 -34.23 3.13 -4.62
C SER A 504 -34.41 4.06 -3.43
N LEU A 505 -35.01 3.54 -2.36
CA LEU A 505 -35.03 4.16 -1.04
C LEU A 505 -34.33 3.19 -0.07
N THR A 506 -33.52 3.70 0.84
CA THR A 506 -32.95 2.94 1.95
C THR A 506 -33.62 3.39 3.24
N LEU A 507 -34.14 2.43 3.99
CA LEU A 507 -34.57 2.62 5.37
C LEU A 507 -33.41 2.19 6.28
N SER A 508 -32.91 3.12 7.09
CA SER A 508 -31.99 2.82 8.19
C SER A 508 -32.73 2.87 9.52
N TYR A 509 -32.41 1.94 10.41
CA TYR A 509 -33.00 1.87 11.74
C TYR A 509 -31.98 1.43 12.79
N LEU A 510 -31.78 2.27 13.80
CA LEU A 510 -30.96 1.93 14.97
C LEU A 510 -31.84 1.27 16.05
N SER A 511 -31.80 -0.05 16.12
CA SER A 511 -32.56 -0.79 17.11
C SER A 511 -31.75 -1.09 18.37
N LYS A 512 -32.39 -0.97 19.52
CA LYS A 512 -31.81 -1.32 20.82
C LYS A 512 -31.70 -2.83 21.02
N ASP A 513 -32.68 -3.58 20.53
CA ASP A 513 -32.85 -5.02 20.72
C ASP A 513 -33.41 -5.64 19.43
N ALA A 514 -33.35 -6.97 19.27
CA ALA A 514 -33.97 -7.58 18.09
C ALA A 514 -35.50 -7.38 18.12
N GLU A 515 -36.08 -6.86 17.04
CA GLU A 515 -37.52 -6.60 16.94
C GLU A 515 -38.04 -6.74 15.51
N THR A 516 -39.37 -6.74 15.36
CA THR A 516 -40.03 -6.74 14.04
C THR A 516 -40.61 -5.36 13.77
N LEU A 517 -40.30 -4.82 12.59
CA LEU A 517 -40.85 -3.57 12.09
C LEU A 517 -41.96 -3.85 11.07
N HIS A 518 -43.02 -3.08 11.14
CA HIS A 518 -44.12 -3.04 10.17
C HIS A 518 -44.07 -1.71 9.42
N LEU A 519 -43.99 -1.79 8.11
CA LEU A 519 -43.96 -0.65 7.20
C LEU A 519 -45.31 -0.56 6.51
N ASN A 520 -46.00 0.57 6.62
CA ASN A 520 -47.25 0.83 5.91
C ASN A 520 -47.12 2.08 5.04
N TRP A 521 -47.21 1.90 3.73
CA TRP A 521 -47.25 3.01 2.77
C TRP A 521 -48.67 3.46 2.55
N THR A 522 -48.93 4.75 2.69
CA THR A 522 -50.22 5.38 2.41
C THR A 522 -50.07 6.52 1.41
N ASN A 523 -51.01 6.66 0.47
CA ASN A 523 -51.10 7.86 -0.36
C ASN A 523 -51.68 9.05 0.43
N LEU A 524 -51.65 10.24 -0.16
CA LEU A 524 -52.24 11.44 0.44
C LEU A 524 -53.77 11.35 0.65
N GLY A 525 -54.45 10.39 0.00
CA GLY A 525 -55.86 10.08 0.23
C GLY A 525 -56.11 9.15 1.42
N GLY A 526 -55.07 8.70 2.12
CA GLY A 526 -55.16 7.79 3.27
C GLY A 526 -55.32 6.31 2.90
N GLN A 527 -55.24 5.95 1.62
CA GLN A 527 -55.31 4.55 1.19
C GLN A 527 -53.95 3.88 1.35
N THR A 528 -53.92 2.73 2.03
CA THR A 528 -52.74 1.87 2.11
C THR A 528 -52.45 1.26 0.74
N ILE A 529 -51.23 1.44 0.27
CA ILE A 529 -50.78 0.96 -1.04
C ILE A 529 -49.95 -0.31 -0.89
N LEU A 530 -49.12 -0.35 0.15
CA LEU A 530 -48.15 -1.40 0.37
C LEU A 530 -47.91 -1.60 1.87
N THR A 531 -47.69 -2.85 2.27
CA THR A 531 -47.34 -3.22 3.63
C THR A 531 -46.20 -4.22 3.61
N GLU A 532 -45.18 -4.00 4.43
CA GLU A 532 -44.00 -4.86 4.51
C GLU A 532 -43.64 -5.12 5.97
N THR A 533 -42.98 -6.25 6.23
CA THR A 533 -42.49 -6.58 7.57
C THR A 533 -41.00 -6.88 7.51
N LEU A 534 -40.23 -6.17 8.33
CA LEU A 534 -38.77 -6.27 8.40
C LEU A 534 -38.35 -6.79 9.79
N ARG A 535 -37.22 -7.49 9.85
CA ARG A 535 -36.65 -7.99 11.11
C ARG A 535 -35.39 -7.24 11.45
N ALA A 536 -35.46 -6.42 12.50
CA ALA A 536 -34.33 -5.70 13.06
C ALA A 536 -33.55 -6.59 14.04
N GLN A 537 -32.23 -6.50 13.96
CA GLN A 537 -31.30 -6.95 14.99
C GLN A 537 -30.85 -5.75 15.83
N LYS A 538 -30.24 -6.01 16.98
CA LYS A 538 -29.61 -4.96 17.78
C LYS A 538 -28.53 -4.24 16.96
N GLY A 539 -28.52 -2.91 17.01
CA GLY A 539 -27.60 -2.05 16.26
C GLY A 539 -28.26 -1.41 15.03
N ILE A 540 -27.43 -0.95 14.10
CA ILE A 540 -27.92 -0.36 12.85
C ILE A 540 -28.38 -1.46 11.90
N ASN A 541 -29.55 -1.28 11.34
CA ASN A 541 -30.14 -2.13 10.32
C ASN A 541 -30.45 -1.28 9.09
N GLU A 542 -30.31 -1.86 7.90
CA GLU A 542 -30.69 -1.20 6.66
C GLU A 542 -31.45 -2.16 5.74
N TRP A 543 -32.48 -1.63 5.09
CA TRP A 543 -33.27 -2.35 4.10
C TRP A 543 -33.56 -1.47 2.89
N GLN A 544 -33.76 -2.12 1.74
CA GLN A 544 -34.41 -1.51 0.59
C GLN A 544 -35.88 -1.96 0.59
N PRO A 545 -36.79 -1.19 1.21
CA PRO A 545 -38.19 -1.58 1.26
C PRO A 545 -38.80 -1.63 -0.14
N GLU A 546 -39.88 -2.40 -0.27
CA GLU A 546 -40.70 -2.37 -1.47
C GLU A 546 -41.23 -0.94 -1.71
N LEU A 547 -41.24 -0.51 -2.98
CA LEU A 547 -41.52 0.88 -3.36
C LEU A 547 -42.88 1.00 -4.05
N PRO A 548 -43.61 2.13 -3.86
CA PRO A 548 -44.78 2.44 -4.66
C PRO A 548 -44.45 2.54 -6.17
N ASN A 549 -45.30 1.95 -7.02
CA ASN A 549 -45.07 1.87 -8.47
C ASN A 549 -45.26 3.19 -9.25
N SER A 550 -45.77 4.24 -8.60
CA SER A 550 -46.08 5.52 -9.24
C SER A 550 -45.29 6.67 -8.61
N ALA A 551 -44.90 7.64 -9.44
CA ALA A 551 -44.40 8.93 -8.96
C ALA A 551 -45.46 9.62 -8.08
N GLY A 552 -45.02 10.30 -7.02
CA GLY A 552 -45.94 10.96 -6.10
C GLY A 552 -45.39 11.13 -4.70
N MET A 553 -46.26 11.55 -3.79
CA MET A 553 -45.95 11.77 -2.39
C MET A 553 -46.72 10.76 -1.54
N TYR A 554 -46.00 10.15 -0.61
CA TYR A 554 -46.48 9.06 0.24
C TYR A 554 -46.16 9.34 1.70
N LEU A 555 -46.89 8.69 2.60
CA LEU A 555 -46.60 8.60 4.02
C LEU A 555 -46.18 7.17 4.31
N LEU A 556 -44.97 6.99 4.83
CA LEU A 556 -44.44 5.72 5.27
C LEU A 556 -44.52 5.67 6.80
N GLU A 557 -45.50 4.94 7.32
CA GLU A 557 -45.55 4.59 8.74
C GLU A 557 -44.61 3.43 9.00
N ILE A 558 -43.76 3.57 10.01
CA ILE A 558 -42.81 2.56 10.48
C ILE A 558 -43.13 2.33 11.95
N ALA A 559 -43.52 1.11 12.30
CA ALA A 559 -43.91 0.75 13.66
C ALA A 559 -43.19 -0.52 14.11
N GLY A 560 -42.65 -0.50 15.33
CA GLY A 560 -42.01 -1.64 15.98
C GLY A 560 -42.49 -1.80 17.42
N GLY A 561 -41.89 -2.75 18.14
CA GLY A 561 -42.18 -2.92 19.58
C GLY A 561 -41.72 -1.72 20.41
N SER A 562 -40.71 -1.01 19.93
CA SER A 562 -40.11 0.16 20.58
C SER A 562 -40.82 1.49 20.29
N GLY A 563 -41.71 1.56 19.30
CA GLY A 563 -42.45 2.78 18.98
C GLY A 563 -42.99 2.84 17.56
N ARG A 564 -43.40 4.04 17.13
CA ARG A 564 -43.85 4.30 15.75
C ARG A 564 -43.46 5.69 15.29
N THR A 565 -43.26 5.84 13.98
CA THR A 565 -43.08 7.13 13.31
C THR A 565 -43.74 7.12 11.94
N ILE A 566 -44.07 8.30 11.40
CA ILE A 566 -44.57 8.48 10.04
C ILE A 566 -43.64 9.44 9.33
N GLN A 567 -43.04 8.99 8.23
CA GLN A 567 -42.17 9.81 7.40
C GLN A 567 -42.85 10.17 6.09
N LYS A 568 -42.66 11.42 5.66
CA LYS A 568 -43.10 11.87 4.34
C LYS A 568 -42.06 11.46 3.31
N VAL A 569 -42.48 10.74 2.28
CA VAL A 569 -41.57 10.23 1.24
C VAL A 569 -42.04 10.69 -0.15
N VAL A 570 -41.11 11.12 -1.00
CA VAL A 570 -41.40 11.61 -2.35
C VAL A 570 -40.72 10.72 -3.39
N CYS A 571 -41.51 10.15 -4.31
CA CYS A 571 -41.03 9.41 -5.47
C CYS A 571 -41.07 10.33 -6.71
N SER A 572 -39.92 10.59 -7.33
CA SER A 572 -39.80 11.52 -8.47
C SER A 572 -40.21 10.90 -9.82
N GLY A 573 -40.44 9.59 -9.88
CA GLY A 573 -40.61 8.85 -11.14
C GLY A 573 -39.28 8.53 -11.82
N ARG A 574 -39.30 7.53 -12.71
CA ARG A 574 -38.18 7.18 -13.60
C ARG A 574 -38.10 8.12 -14.80
#